data_AF-A0A7J7M2Z4-F1
#
_entry.id   AF-A0A7J7M2Z4-F1
#
_cell.length_a   1.000
_cell.length_b   1.000
_cell.length_c   1.000
_cell.angle_alpha   90.00
_cell.angle_beta   90.00
_cell.angle_gamma   90.00
#
_symmetry.space_group_name_H-M   'P 1'
#
loop_
_entity.id
_entity.type
_entity.pdbx_description
1 polymer ?
#
loop_
_entity_poly.entity_id
_entity_poly.type
_entity_poly.pdbx_seq_one_letter_code
_entity_poly.pdbx_strand_id
1 'polypeptide(L)' 'MKTPNNAQDGSYPIDAVFMPVRNANHSIHSYGNGNEKQEILFLEIWTNGSLTPKEALHEASRNLID' A
#
# COMPACT_ATOMS: atom_id res chain seq x y z
N MET A 1 -28.06 -10.36 19.43
CA MET A 1 -26.62 -10.60 19.63
C MET A 1 -26.33 -12.03 19.18
N LYS A 2 -25.59 -12.23 18.08
CA LYS A 2 -25.21 -13.57 17.63
C LYS A 2 -23.86 -13.91 18.26
N THR A 3 -23.86 -14.85 19.20
CA THR A 3 -22.66 -15.49 19.71
C THR A 3 -22.10 -16.39 18.61
N PRO A 4 -20.82 -16.28 18.20
CA PRO A 4 -20.22 -17.30 17.35
C PRO A 4 -19.81 -18.46 18.25
N ASN A 5 -20.67 -19.48 18.29
CA ASN A 5 -20.32 -20.78 18.84
C ASN A 5 -19.30 -21.45 17.92
N ASN A 6 -18.32 -22.11 18.55
CA ASN A 6 -17.35 -23.08 18.01
C ASN A 6 -15.97 -22.54 17.60
N ALA A 7 -15.21 -22.06 18.59
CA ALA A 7 -13.79 -22.41 18.67
C ALA A 7 -13.70 -23.86 19.18
N GLN A 8 -13.95 -24.82 18.29
CA GLN A 8 -13.62 -26.23 18.54
C GLN A 8 -12.17 -26.42 18.07
N ASP A 9 -11.35 -27.06 18.92
CA ASP A 9 -9.95 -27.43 18.69
C ASP A 9 -8.89 -26.33 18.94
N GLY A 10 -8.66 -25.99 20.22
CA GLY A 10 -7.35 -25.52 20.76
C GLY A 10 -6.63 -24.34 20.11
N SER A 11 -7.23 -23.68 19.12
CA SER A 11 -6.58 -22.69 18.26
C SER A 11 -6.84 -21.28 18.77
N TYR A 12 -5.78 -20.48 18.75
CA TYR A 12 -5.83 -19.07 19.08
C TYR A 12 -5.88 -18.28 17.77
N PRO A 13 -6.99 -17.60 17.44
CA PRO A 13 -7.06 -16.79 16.24
C PRO A 13 -6.03 -15.67 16.35
N ILE A 14 -5.11 -15.62 15.39
CA ILE A 14 -4.18 -14.50 15.21
C ILE A 14 -4.69 -13.60 14.09
N ASP A 15 -4.53 -12.30 14.27
CA ASP A 15 -4.81 -11.34 13.22
C ASP A 15 -3.65 -11.33 12.22
N ALA A 16 -3.85 -12.00 11.09
CA ALA A 16 -2.85 -12.11 10.04
C ALA A 16 -2.95 -10.90 9.10
N VAL A 17 -1.90 -10.07 9.09
CA VAL A 17 -1.83 -8.92 8.18
C VAL A 17 -1.20 -9.34 6.86
N PHE A 18 -2.04 -9.59 5.86
CA PHE A 18 -1.64 -9.97 4.50
C PHE A 18 -1.39 -8.77 3.57
N MET A 19 -1.30 -7.56 4.12
CA MET A 19 -1.00 -6.36 3.35
C MET A 19 0.53 -6.18 3.23
N PRO A 20 1.13 -6.39 2.03
CA PRO A 20 2.57 -6.31 1.86
C PRO A 20 3.09 -4.88 1.94
N VAL A 21 2.26 -3.88 1.57
CA VAL A 21 2.55 -2.45 1.72
C VAL A 21 2.14 -2.00 3.12
N ARG A 22 3.10 -1.51 3.90
CA ARG A 22 2.93 -1.02 5.28
C ARG A 22 2.56 0.45 5.32
N ASN A 23 3.13 1.25 4.42
CA ASN A 23 2.81 2.66 4.29
C ASN A 23 3.12 3.15 2.87
N ALA A 24 2.44 4.20 2.44
CA ALA A 24 2.71 4.90 1.20
C ALA A 24 2.49 6.40 1.43
N ASN A 25 3.54 7.20 1.25
CA ASN A 25 3.49 8.64 1.35
C ASN A 25 3.85 9.26 -0.01
N HIS A 26 3.41 10.49 -0.23
CA HIS A 26 3.68 11.21 -1.47
C HIS A 26 3.91 12.69 -1.23
N SER A 27 4.66 13.31 -2.12
CA SER A 27 4.77 14.77 -2.19
C SER A 27 4.89 15.22 -3.64
N ILE A 28 4.31 16.38 -3.94
CA ILE A 28 4.33 16.97 -5.26
C ILE A 28 5.07 18.30 -5.16
N HIS A 29 6.09 18.47 -5.99
CA HIS A 29 6.87 19.69 -6.05
C HIS A 29 6.71 20.30 -7.44
N SER A 30 6.17 21.51 -7.50
CA SER A 30 6.11 22.27 -8.74
C SER A 30 7.51 22.78 -9.10
N TYR A 31 7.89 22.65 -10.36
CA TYR A 31 9.08 23.30 -10.90
C TYR A 31 8.75 23.95 -12.25
N GLY A 32 9.42 25.05 -12.57
CA GLY A 32 9.15 25.84 -13.76
C GLY A 32 9.24 27.33 -13.47
N ASN A 33 9.61 28.13 -14.47
CA ASN A 33 9.68 29.58 -14.37
C ASN A 33 8.60 30.20 -15.28
N GLY A 34 7.85 31.17 -14.78
CA GLY A 34 6.79 31.83 -15.56
C GLY A 34 5.52 30.98 -15.74
N ASN A 35 5.17 30.67 -16.99
CA ASN A 35 3.88 30.05 -17.38
C ASN A 35 3.92 28.52 -17.50
N GLU A 36 5.08 27.89 -17.36
CA GLU A 36 5.23 26.43 -17.40
C GLU A 36 4.92 25.83 -16.02
N LYS A 37 3.80 25.10 -15.91
CA LYS A 37 3.46 24.31 -14.73
C LYS A 37 3.96 22.88 -14.94
N GLN A 38 5.15 22.59 -14.45
CA GLN A 38 5.65 21.22 -14.36
C GLN A 38 5.66 20.79 -12.90
N GLU A 39 5.50 19.50 -12.66
CA GLU A 39 5.44 18.92 -11.33
C GLU A 39 6.27 17.64 -11.27
N ILE A 40 6.93 17.43 -10.14
CA ILE A 40 7.64 16.19 -9.81
C ILE A 40 6.92 15.53 -8.65
N LEU A 41 6.47 14.30 -8.87
CA LEU A 41 5.88 13.44 -7.86
C LEU A 41 6.96 12.57 -7.21
N PHE A 42 7.07 12.64 -5.90
CA PHE A 42 7.86 11.71 -5.09
C PHE A 42 6.93 10.74 -4.40
N LEU A 43 7.25 9.45 -4.49
CA LEU A 43 6.54 8.36 -3.81
C LEU A 43 7.49 7.69 -2.82
N GLU A 44 7.06 7.57 -1.57
CA GLU A 44 7.77 6.85 -0.52
C GLU A 44 6.92 5.64 -0.11
N ILE A 45 7.43 4.45 -0.37
CA ILE A 45 6.68 3.20 -0.19
C ILE A 45 7.47 2.30 0.77
N TRP A 46 6.82 1.89 1.85
CA TRP A 46 7.37 0.93 2.80
C TRP A 46 6.64 -0.40 2.67
N THR A 47 7.39 -1.48 2.48
CA THR A 47 6.86 -2.83 2.41
C THR A 47 7.39 -3.68 3.56
N ASN A 48 6.74 -4.81 3.83
CA ASN A 48 7.18 -5.77 4.84
C ASN A 48 8.24 -6.76 4.34
N GLY A 49 8.77 -6.57 3.12
CA GLY A 49 9.78 -7.43 2.50
C GLY A 49 9.25 -8.63 1.71
N SER A 50 7.95 -8.97 1.80
CA SER A 50 7.34 -10.01 0.93
C SER A 50 7.26 -9.59 -0.54
N LEU A 51 7.34 -8.28 -0.79
CA LEU A 51 7.33 -7.63 -2.09
C LEU A 51 8.20 -6.38 -1.98
N THR A 52 9.00 -6.07 -3.00
CA THR A 52 9.78 -4.83 -3.02
C THR A 52 8.89 -3.61 -3.32
N PRO A 53 9.28 -2.40 -2.90
CA PRO A 53 8.55 -1.17 -3.24
C PRO A 53 8.30 -0.99 -4.74
N LYS A 54 9.27 -1.39 -5.58
CA LYS A 54 9.17 -1.32 -7.04
C LYS A 54 8.09 -2.26 -7.59
N GLU A 55 8.03 -3.49 -7.11
CA GLU A 55 7.02 -4.46 -7.52
C GLU A 55 5.62 -4.02 -7.06
N ALA A 56 5.50 -3.45 -5.86
CA ALA A 56 4.24 -2.85 -5.37
C ALA A 56 3.74 -1.75 -6.29
N LEU A 57 4.62 -0.83 -6.67
CA LEU A 57 4.27 0.25 -7.59
C LEU A 57 3.84 -0.30 -8.95
N HIS A 58 4.53 -1.31 -9.45
CA HIS A 58 4.23 -1.94 -10.74
C HIS A 58 2.87 -2.66 -10.74
N GLU A 59 2.55 -3.39 -9.68
CA GLU A 59 1.25 -4.04 -9.52
C GLU A 59 0.12 -3.02 -9.38
N ALA A 60 0.29 -2.00 -8.53
CA ALA A 60 -0.68 -0.92 -8.37
C ALA A 60 -0.94 -0.18 -9.69
N SER A 61 0.10 0.06 -10.49
CA SER A 61 -0.02 0.72 -11.79
C SER A 61 -0.83 -0.09 -12.80
N ARG A 62 -0.68 -1.42 -12.82
CA ARG A 62 -1.51 -2.30 -13.65
C ARG A 62 -2.96 -2.31 -13.17
N ASN A 63 -3.16 -2.50 -11.87
CA ASN A 63 -4.49 -2.50 -11.25
C ASN A 63 -5.25 -1.17 -11.42
N LEU A 64 -4.56 -0.06 -11.69
CA LEU A 64 -5.16 1.25 -11.95
C LEU A 64 -5.69 1.39 -13.38
N ILE A 65 -5.07 0.70 -14.34
CA ILE A 65 -5.44 0.76 -15.76
C ILE A 65 -6.59 -0.20 -16.07
N ASP A 66 -6.61 -1.33 -15.35
CA ASP A 66 -7.69 -2.33 -15.41
C ASP A 66 -9.02 -1.78 -14.83
#